data_AF-M1D3W9-F1
#
_entry.id   AF-M1D3W9-F1
#
_cell.length_a   1.000
_cell.length_b   1.000
_cell.length_c   1.000
_cell.angle_alpha   90.00
_cell.angle_beta   90.00
_cell.angle_gamma   90.00
#
_symmetry.space_group_name_H-M   'P 1'
#
loop_
_entity.id
_entity.type
_entity.pdbx_description
1 polymer ?
#
loop_
_entity_poly.entity_id
_entity_poly.type
_entity_poly.pdbx_seq_one_letter_code
_entity_poly.pdbx_strand_id
1 'polypeptide(L)'
;MAEALRESRRELTHATRGIEKEISALQSEEKKLVAEIKRTAKTGNETATKVLARQLIRLRQQIANLQGSRAQMRGIATHTQAISAQSSVAAGMKGATKAMNAMNKQMDPAKQAKVMQDFQRQSAQLDMTTEMMSDAIDDAIDDDEAEEETEDLTNQVLDEIGIDVASQLSAAPKGKISGKRTEESSSSGIDELGKRLAALRNP
;
A
#
# COMPACT_ATOMS: atom_id res chain seq x y z
N MET A 1 -22.52 -9.81 -23.88
CA MET A 1 -21.39 -10.23 -23.00
C MET A 1 -20.10 -9.51 -23.36
N ALA A 2 -19.58 -9.60 -24.59
CA ALA A 2 -18.34 -8.92 -24.98
C ALA A 2 -18.40 -7.38 -24.86
N GLU A 3 -19.55 -6.76 -25.14
CA GLU A 3 -19.75 -5.31 -25.02
C GLU A 3 -19.82 -4.85 -23.55
N ALA A 4 -20.61 -5.53 -22.72
CA ALA A 4 -20.67 -5.28 -21.27
C ALA A 4 -19.30 -5.43 -20.56
N LEU A 5 -18.50 -6.43 -20.94
CA LEU A 5 -17.13 -6.59 -20.40
C LEU A 5 -16.18 -5.47 -20.83
N ARG A 6 -16.38 -4.90 -22.02
CA ARG A 6 -15.60 -3.75 -22.51
C ARG A 6 -16.00 -2.46 -21.79
N GLU A 7 -17.28 -2.26 -21.53
CA GLU A 7 -17.80 -1.13 -20.76
C GLU A 7 -17.30 -1.16 -19.32
N SER A 8 -17.47 -2.28 -18.62
CA SER A 8 -16.95 -2.49 -17.26
C SER A 8 -15.44 -2.22 -17.18
N ARG A 9 -14.64 -2.68 -18.15
CA ARG A 9 -13.20 -2.37 -18.20
C ARG A 9 -12.91 -0.87 -18.31
N ARG A 10 -13.71 -0.13 -19.09
CA ARG A 10 -13.54 1.33 -19.23
C ARG A 10 -13.86 2.03 -17.91
N GLU A 11 -14.96 1.65 -17.27
CA GLU A 11 -15.35 2.19 -15.96
C GLU A 11 -14.28 1.94 -14.91
N LEU A 12 -13.76 0.70 -14.81
CA LEU A 12 -12.66 0.36 -13.91
C LEU A 12 -11.40 1.19 -14.17
N THR A 13 -11.07 1.44 -15.44
CA THR A 13 -9.92 2.29 -15.81
C THR A 13 -10.14 3.74 -15.40
N HIS A 14 -11.37 4.26 -15.58
CA HIS A 14 -11.73 5.61 -15.16
C HIS A 14 -11.67 5.76 -13.64
N ALA A 15 -12.24 4.81 -12.91
CA ALA A 15 -12.21 4.78 -11.45
C ALA A 15 -10.77 4.69 -10.92
N THR A 16 -9.93 3.83 -11.51
CA THR A 16 -8.50 3.71 -11.14
C THR A 16 -7.77 5.05 -11.25
N ARG A 17 -7.99 5.79 -12.35
CA ARG A 17 -7.42 7.14 -12.52
C ARG A 17 -7.98 8.16 -11.54
N GLY A 18 -9.25 8.01 -11.14
CA GLY A 18 -9.85 8.82 -10.09
C GLY A 18 -9.10 8.66 -8.78
N ILE A 19 -8.90 7.40 -8.35
CA ILE A 19 -8.15 7.07 -7.14
C ILE A 19 -6.71 7.58 -7.20
N GLU A 20 -6.01 7.44 -8.35
CA GLU A 20 -4.63 7.94 -8.48
C GLU A 20 -4.53 9.46 -8.29
N LYS A 21 -5.52 10.22 -8.78
CA LYS A 21 -5.58 11.67 -8.57
C LYS A 21 -5.82 12.00 -7.09
N GLU A 22 -6.71 11.28 -6.43
CA GLU A 22 -7.02 11.48 -5.01
C GLU A 22 -5.81 11.14 -4.12
N ILE A 23 -5.11 10.03 -4.38
CA ILE A 23 -3.85 9.70 -3.72
C ILE A 23 -2.85 10.85 -3.86
N SER A 24 -2.68 11.39 -5.08
CA SER A 24 -1.74 12.49 -5.33
C SER A 24 -2.12 13.78 -4.60
N ALA A 25 -3.42 14.05 -4.47
CA ALA A 25 -3.94 15.19 -3.72
C ALA A 25 -3.67 15.04 -2.21
N LEU A 26 -3.99 13.88 -1.63
CA LEU A 26 -3.76 13.59 -0.21
C LEU A 26 -2.26 13.56 0.13
N GLN A 27 -1.39 13.04 -0.74
CA GLN A 27 0.07 13.13 -0.56
C GLN A 27 0.58 14.58 -0.56
N SER A 28 -0.07 15.47 -1.29
CA SER A 28 0.27 16.90 -1.26
C SER A 28 -0.21 17.57 0.03
N GLU A 29 -1.35 17.15 0.56
CA GLU A 29 -1.85 17.56 1.87
C GLU A 29 -0.98 17.04 3.01
N GLU A 30 -0.49 15.79 2.91
CA GLU A 30 0.45 15.18 3.86
C GLU A 30 1.70 16.03 4.02
N LYS A 31 2.30 16.47 2.91
CA LYS A 31 3.47 17.37 2.92
C LYS A 31 3.19 18.69 3.62
N LYS A 32 1.99 19.26 3.44
CA LYS A 32 1.58 20.51 4.11
C LYS A 32 1.42 20.28 5.61
N LEU A 33 0.77 19.19 5.99
CA LEU A 33 0.52 18.83 7.38
C LEU A 33 1.83 18.55 8.13
N VAL A 34 2.80 17.85 7.51
CA VAL A 34 4.15 17.66 8.06
C VAL A 34 4.86 19.00 8.30
N ALA A 35 4.75 19.94 7.36
CA ALA A 35 5.34 21.28 7.52
C ALA A 35 4.67 22.06 8.66
N GLU A 36 3.36 21.92 8.83
CA GLU A 36 2.60 22.54 9.91
C GLU A 36 2.97 21.96 11.28
N ILE A 37 3.04 20.63 11.41
CA ILE A 37 3.51 19.93 12.61
C ILE A 37 4.90 20.43 13.02
N LYS A 38 5.83 20.55 12.05
CA LYS A 38 7.18 21.09 12.32
C LYS A 38 7.14 22.54 12.81
N ARG A 39 6.18 23.34 12.35
CA ARG A 39 6.02 24.74 12.78
C ARG A 39 5.44 24.82 14.19
N THR A 40 4.38 24.07 14.49
CA THR A 40 3.74 24.07 15.82
C THR A 40 4.68 23.49 16.88
N ALA A 41 5.45 22.47 16.53
CA ALA A 41 6.46 21.89 17.41
C ALA A 41 7.54 22.91 17.81
N LYS A 42 8.04 23.73 16.88
CA LYS A 42 9.01 24.80 17.16
C LYS A 42 8.47 25.89 18.08
N THR A 43 7.16 26.10 18.09
CA THR A 43 6.50 27.06 19.00
C THR A 43 6.25 26.49 20.40
N GLY A 44 6.57 25.21 20.65
CA GLY A 44 6.35 24.55 21.94
C GLY A 44 4.88 24.25 22.25
N ASN A 45 3.99 24.34 21.26
CA ASN A 45 2.58 24.01 21.43
C ASN A 45 2.37 22.49 21.27
N GLU A 46 2.63 21.75 22.35
CA GLU A 46 2.56 20.29 22.37
C GLU A 46 1.16 19.75 22.06
N THR A 47 0.10 20.36 22.61
CA THR A 47 -1.28 19.93 22.36
C THR A 47 -1.66 20.07 20.89
N ALA A 48 -1.36 21.22 20.26
CA ALA A 48 -1.60 21.38 18.82
C ALA A 48 -0.77 20.39 17.98
N THR A 49 0.49 20.16 18.36
CA THR A 49 1.40 19.24 17.66
C THR A 49 0.89 17.79 17.73
N LYS A 50 0.40 17.33 18.89
CA LYS A 50 -0.21 16.01 19.05
C LYS A 50 -1.49 15.84 18.23
N VAL A 51 -2.35 16.86 18.19
CA VAL A 51 -3.59 16.81 17.38
C VAL A 51 -3.26 16.71 15.88
N LEU A 52 -2.33 17.52 15.39
CA LEU A 52 -1.90 17.49 13.99
C LEU A 52 -1.19 16.18 13.63
N ALA A 53 -0.42 15.59 14.55
CA ALA A 53 0.21 14.29 14.34
C ALA A 53 -0.81 13.15 14.24
N ARG A 54 -1.86 13.14 15.07
CA ARG A 54 -2.98 12.20 14.91
C ARG A 54 -3.71 12.38 13.57
N GLN A 55 -3.87 13.62 13.11
CA GLN A 55 -4.43 13.91 11.79
C GLN A 55 -3.53 13.33 10.67
N LEU A 56 -2.21 13.41 10.82
CA LEU A 56 -1.26 12.85 9.86
C LEU A 56 -1.34 11.33 9.76
N ILE A 57 -1.50 10.64 10.89
CA ILE A 57 -1.70 9.17 10.91
C ILE A 57 -2.96 8.81 10.13
N ARG A 58 -4.08 9.48 10.40
CA ARG A 58 -5.35 9.23 9.67
C ARG A 58 -5.21 9.48 8.18
N LEU A 59 -4.50 10.55 7.79
CA LEU A 59 -4.26 10.88 6.39
C LEU A 59 -3.39 9.81 5.70
N ARG A 60 -2.34 9.32 6.37
CA ARG A 60 -1.51 8.21 5.88
C ARG A 60 -2.30 6.92 5.73
N GLN A 61 -3.19 6.61 6.69
CA GLN A 61 -4.09 5.47 6.58
C GLN A 61 -5.04 5.60 5.39
N GLN A 62 -5.64 6.78 5.18
CA GLN A 62 -6.49 7.02 4.00
C GLN A 62 -5.73 6.82 2.68
N ILE A 63 -4.48 7.30 2.61
CA ILE A 63 -3.61 7.06 1.45
C ILE A 63 -3.35 5.57 1.25
N ALA A 64 -3.06 4.83 2.32
CA ALA A 64 -2.83 3.38 2.27
C ALA A 64 -4.08 2.62 1.79
N ASN A 65 -5.25 2.94 2.35
CA ASN A 65 -6.54 2.36 1.95
C ASN A 65 -6.81 2.58 0.46
N LEU A 66 -6.62 3.82 -0.05
CA LEU A 66 -6.77 4.11 -1.48
C LEU A 66 -5.75 3.38 -2.35
N GLN A 67 -4.52 3.18 -1.88
CA GLN A 67 -3.52 2.36 -2.58
C GLN A 67 -3.95 0.89 -2.65
N GLY A 68 -4.56 0.36 -1.58
CA GLY A 68 -5.19 -0.95 -1.53
C GLY A 68 -6.34 -1.07 -2.54
N SER A 69 -7.29 -0.13 -2.52
CA SER A 69 -8.41 -0.09 -3.47
C SER A 69 -7.94 0.02 -4.93
N ARG A 70 -6.86 0.78 -5.19
CA ARG A 70 -6.22 0.84 -6.53
C ARG A 70 -5.68 -0.52 -6.95
N ALA A 71 -5.03 -1.24 -6.04
CA ALA A 71 -4.50 -2.58 -6.32
C ALA A 71 -5.64 -3.58 -6.60
N GLN A 72 -6.69 -3.56 -5.79
CA GLN A 72 -7.90 -4.37 -5.99
C GLN A 72 -8.54 -4.10 -7.36
N MET A 73 -8.78 -2.83 -7.72
CA MET A 73 -9.33 -2.48 -9.04
C MET A 73 -8.46 -2.93 -10.21
N ARG A 74 -7.14 -2.85 -10.06
CA ARG A 74 -6.20 -3.36 -11.08
C ARG A 74 -6.28 -4.89 -11.19
N GLY A 75 -6.45 -5.58 -10.08
CA GLY A 75 -6.73 -7.03 -10.03
C GLY A 75 -8.01 -7.38 -10.78
N ILE A 76 -9.12 -6.71 -10.45
CA ILE A 76 -10.42 -6.89 -11.13
C ILE A 76 -10.28 -6.62 -12.63
N ALA A 77 -9.67 -5.51 -13.03
CA ALA A 77 -9.49 -5.19 -14.45
C ALA A 77 -8.69 -6.27 -15.22
N THR A 78 -7.69 -6.87 -14.57
CA THR A 78 -6.91 -7.97 -15.14
C THR A 78 -7.76 -9.23 -15.25
N HIS A 79 -8.55 -9.54 -14.23
CA HIS A 79 -9.48 -10.67 -14.23
C HIS A 79 -10.56 -10.51 -15.30
N THR A 80 -11.18 -9.32 -15.44
CA THR A 80 -12.13 -8.99 -16.51
C THR A 80 -11.50 -9.15 -17.90
N GLN A 81 -10.23 -8.78 -18.07
CA GLN A 81 -9.50 -9.00 -19.31
C GLN A 81 -9.33 -10.49 -19.63
N ALA A 82 -9.01 -11.32 -18.62
CA ALA A 82 -8.95 -12.77 -18.79
C ALA A 82 -10.31 -13.35 -19.18
N ILE A 83 -11.40 -12.96 -18.50
CA ILE A 83 -12.77 -13.38 -18.86
C ILE A 83 -13.12 -12.99 -20.30
N SER A 84 -12.77 -11.78 -20.75
CA SER A 84 -13.00 -11.36 -22.13
C SER A 84 -12.25 -12.22 -23.14
N ALA A 85 -11.00 -12.61 -22.84
CA ALA A 85 -10.23 -13.50 -23.69
C ALA A 85 -10.83 -14.91 -23.73
N GLN A 86 -11.20 -15.45 -22.56
CA GLN A 86 -11.87 -16.75 -22.41
C GLN A 86 -13.18 -16.79 -23.21
N SER A 87 -13.99 -15.72 -23.14
CA SER A 87 -15.26 -15.59 -23.87
C SER A 87 -15.04 -15.59 -25.39
N SER A 88 -13.99 -14.91 -25.88
CA SER A 88 -13.64 -14.91 -27.31
C SER A 88 -13.19 -16.30 -27.79
N VAL A 89 -12.40 -17.01 -26.98
CA VAL A 89 -11.98 -18.38 -27.27
C VAL A 89 -13.19 -19.31 -27.30
N ALA A 90 -14.07 -19.23 -26.30
CA ALA A 90 -15.30 -20.03 -26.25
C ALA A 90 -16.22 -19.76 -27.46
N ALA A 91 -16.35 -18.51 -27.91
CA ALA A 91 -17.09 -18.17 -29.11
C ALA A 91 -16.46 -18.79 -30.38
N GLY A 92 -15.14 -18.74 -30.50
CA GLY A 92 -14.38 -19.39 -31.58
C GLY A 92 -14.53 -20.91 -31.56
N MET A 93 -14.43 -21.53 -30.38
CA MET A 93 -14.67 -22.96 -30.18
C MET A 93 -16.09 -23.35 -30.54
N LYS A 94 -17.11 -22.56 -30.17
CA LYS A 94 -18.51 -22.82 -30.59
C LYS A 94 -18.66 -22.81 -32.11
N GLY A 95 -18.00 -21.87 -32.80
CA GLY A 95 -17.97 -21.82 -34.26
C GLY A 95 -17.26 -23.03 -34.87
N ALA A 96 -16.09 -23.38 -34.35
CA ALA A 96 -15.31 -24.55 -34.77
C ALA A 96 -16.08 -25.86 -34.52
N THR A 97 -16.70 -26.04 -33.35
CA THR A 97 -17.55 -27.20 -33.03
C THR A 97 -18.78 -27.25 -33.93
N LYS A 98 -19.37 -26.12 -34.33
CA LYS A 98 -20.46 -26.09 -35.31
C LYS A 98 -19.98 -26.54 -36.69
N ALA A 99 -18.80 -26.10 -37.12
CA ALA A 99 -18.18 -26.55 -38.36
C ALA A 99 -17.79 -28.04 -38.33
N MET A 100 -17.20 -28.49 -37.21
CA MET A 100 -16.90 -29.90 -36.96
C MET A 100 -18.17 -30.75 -36.89
N ASN A 101 -19.26 -30.28 -36.27
CA ASN A 101 -20.54 -30.99 -36.29
C ASN A 101 -21.14 -31.04 -37.69
N ALA A 102 -21.03 -29.98 -38.50
CA ALA A 102 -21.47 -30.01 -39.90
C ALA A 102 -20.65 -31.02 -40.73
N MET A 103 -19.34 -31.12 -40.47
CA MET A 103 -18.45 -32.10 -41.09
C MET A 103 -18.68 -33.53 -40.56
N ASN A 104 -18.97 -33.69 -39.27
CA ASN A 104 -19.24 -34.96 -38.60
C ASN A 104 -20.68 -35.44 -38.81
N LYS A 105 -21.60 -34.59 -39.30
CA LYS A 105 -22.90 -35.03 -39.83
C LYS A 105 -22.74 -35.90 -41.09
N GLN A 106 -21.57 -35.84 -41.75
CA GLN A 106 -21.12 -36.79 -42.77
C GLN A 106 -20.29 -37.96 -42.20
N MET A 107 -19.99 -38.00 -40.89
CA MET A 107 -19.22 -39.07 -40.22
C MET A 107 -19.73 -39.37 -38.80
N ASP A 108 -20.55 -40.41 -38.67
CA ASP A 108 -20.87 -41.23 -37.47
C ASP A 108 -21.36 -40.54 -36.16
N PRO A 109 -22.63 -40.77 -35.75
CA PRO A 109 -23.23 -40.20 -34.52
C PRO A 109 -22.61 -40.68 -33.19
N ALA A 110 -21.85 -41.77 -33.15
CA ALA A 110 -21.33 -42.31 -31.87
C ALA A 110 -20.33 -41.38 -31.15
N LYS A 111 -19.63 -40.49 -31.87
CA LYS A 111 -18.63 -39.57 -31.29
C LYS A 111 -19.25 -38.33 -30.63
N GLN A 112 -20.49 -37.99 -30.99
CA GLN A 112 -21.16 -36.77 -30.51
C GLN A 112 -21.59 -36.85 -29.04
N ALA A 113 -21.96 -38.04 -28.57
CA ALA A 113 -22.33 -38.28 -27.17
C ALA A 113 -21.16 -38.03 -26.20
N LYS A 114 -19.94 -38.42 -26.60
CA LYS A 114 -18.74 -38.27 -25.77
C LYS A 114 -18.34 -36.81 -25.57
N VAL A 115 -18.41 -36.00 -26.63
CA VAL A 115 -18.08 -34.56 -26.57
C VAL A 115 -19.05 -33.78 -25.68
N MET A 116 -20.34 -34.14 -25.71
CA MET A 116 -21.34 -33.51 -24.86
C MET A 116 -21.13 -33.84 -23.37
N GLN A 117 -20.72 -35.07 -23.08
CA GLN A 117 -20.37 -35.50 -21.72
C GLN A 117 -19.11 -34.81 -21.19
N ASP A 118 -18.07 -34.67 -22.03
CA ASP A 118 -16.83 -33.97 -21.66
C ASP A 118 -17.06 -32.46 -21.43
N PHE A 119 -17.94 -31.83 -22.22
CA PHE A 119 -18.33 -30.42 -22.03
C PHE A 119 -19.08 -30.19 -20.72
N GLN A 120 -20.06 -31.05 -20.40
CA GLN A 120 -20.79 -30.96 -19.12
C GLN A 120 -19.84 -31.08 -17.92
N ARG A 121 -18.83 -31.96 -18.01
CA ARG A 121 -17.83 -32.14 -16.96
C ARG A 121 -16.93 -30.91 -16.78
N GLN A 122 -16.46 -30.32 -17.88
CA GLN A 122 -15.60 -29.12 -17.82
C GLN A 122 -16.35 -27.87 -17.36
N SER A 123 -17.63 -27.73 -17.74
CA SER A 123 -18.46 -26.62 -17.28
C SER A 123 -18.69 -26.69 -15.77
N ALA A 124 -19.00 -27.87 -15.23
CA ALA A 124 -19.18 -28.07 -13.79
C ALA A 124 -17.89 -27.79 -12.99
N GLN A 125 -16.73 -28.07 -13.58
CA GLN A 125 -15.44 -27.83 -12.95
C GLN A 125 -15.10 -26.32 -12.85
N LEU A 126 -15.57 -25.51 -13.80
CA LEU A 126 -15.40 -24.06 -13.80
C LEU A 126 -16.27 -23.34 -12.76
N ASP A 127 -17.52 -23.79 -12.59
CA ASP A 127 -18.42 -23.23 -11.58
C ASP A 127 -17.84 -23.44 -10.17
N MET A 128 -17.32 -24.64 -9.89
CA MET A 128 -16.72 -24.97 -8.60
C MET A 128 -15.44 -24.15 -8.30
N THR A 129 -14.63 -23.82 -9.31
CA THR A 129 -13.46 -22.93 -9.12
C THR A 129 -13.83 -21.48 -8.86
N THR A 130 -15.02 -21.05 -9.28
CA THR A 130 -15.49 -19.68 -9.08
C THR A 130 -15.98 -19.47 -7.65
N GLU A 131 -16.69 -20.46 -7.08
CA GLU A 131 -17.11 -20.43 -5.68
C GLU A 131 -15.92 -20.38 -4.71
N MET A 132 -14.91 -21.25 -4.89
CA MET A 132 -13.71 -21.24 -4.03
C MET A 132 -12.91 -19.92 -4.09
N MET A 133 -12.98 -19.19 -5.22
CA MET A 133 -12.31 -17.91 -5.37
C MET A 133 -13.07 -16.78 -4.67
N SER A 134 -14.39 -16.89 -4.51
CA SER A 134 -15.20 -15.89 -3.82
C SER A 134 -15.01 -15.96 -2.30
N ASP A 135 -14.97 -17.17 -1.73
CA ASP A 135 -14.73 -17.38 -0.29
C ASP A 135 -13.36 -16.86 0.16
N ALA A 136 -12.32 -17.03 -0.67
CA ALA A 136 -10.98 -16.52 -0.38
C ALA A 136 -10.85 -14.99 -0.43
N ILE A 137 -11.80 -14.30 -1.07
CA ILE A 137 -11.84 -12.84 -1.14
C ILE A 137 -12.59 -12.27 0.08
N ASP A 138 -13.65 -12.94 0.55
CA ASP A 138 -14.39 -12.52 1.74
C ASP A 138 -13.54 -12.68 3.02
N ASP A 139 -12.77 -13.77 3.16
CA ASP A 139 -11.85 -13.97 4.29
C ASP A 139 -10.69 -12.94 4.36
N ALA A 140 -10.36 -12.30 3.24
CA ALA A 140 -9.28 -11.31 3.17
C ALA A 140 -9.73 -9.89 3.53
N ILE A 141 -11.02 -9.66 3.75
CA ILE A 141 -11.61 -8.33 4.00
C ILE A 141 -11.99 -8.13 5.48
N ASP A 142 -11.97 -9.18 6.30
CA ASP A 142 -12.52 -9.16 7.68
C ASP A 142 -11.47 -8.90 8.79
N ASP A 143 -10.25 -8.45 8.47
CA ASP A 143 -9.11 -8.36 9.45
C ASP A 143 -8.63 -6.93 9.80
N ASP A 144 -9.42 -5.89 9.53
CA ASP A 144 -9.06 -4.51 9.90
C ASP A 144 -9.61 -4.11 11.28
N GLU A 145 -9.13 -4.74 12.35
CA GLU A 145 -9.45 -4.38 13.75
C GLU A 145 -8.20 -3.88 14.50
N ALA A 146 -7.92 -2.56 14.45
CA ALA A 146 -6.84 -1.96 15.26
C ALA A 146 -7.08 -0.47 15.55
N GLU A 147 -7.81 -0.16 16.62
CA GLU A 147 -8.00 1.23 17.11
C GLU A 147 -7.18 1.58 18.37
N GLU A 148 -6.49 0.63 19.03
CA GLU A 148 -5.89 0.87 20.36
C GLU A 148 -4.42 1.38 20.38
N GLU A 149 -3.74 1.48 19.22
CA GLU A 149 -2.32 1.89 19.13
C GLU A 149 -2.05 3.40 18.93
N THR A 150 -3.09 4.25 19.00
CA THR A 150 -2.99 5.62 18.45
C THR A 150 -1.99 6.55 19.15
N GLU A 151 -1.68 6.38 20.43
CA GLU A 151 -0.71 7.26 21.12
C GLU A 151 0.75 6.90 20.81
N ASP A 152 1.08 5.60 20.78
CA ASP A 152 2.42 5.13 20.43
C ASP A 152 2.74 5.43 18.96
N LEU A 153 1.76 5.24 18.06
CA LEU A 153 1.87 5.65 16.66
C LEU A 153 2.06 7.17 16.52
N THR A 154 1.43 7.97 17.39
CA THR A 154 1.62 9.44 17.38
C THR A 154 3.06 9.79 17.74
N ASN A 155 3.62 9.18 18.78
CA ASN A 155 5.01 9.43 19.19
C ASN A 155 5.99 8.97 18.10
N GLN A 156 5.79 7.79 17.52
CA GLN A 156 6.61 7.27 16.42
C GLN A 156 6.65 8.21 15.21
N VAL A 157 5.50 8.79 14.83
CA VAL A 157 5.43 9.76 13.72
C VAL A 157 6.13 11.06 14.06
N LEU A 158 6.04 11.54 15.31
CA LEU A 158 6.76 12.74 15.76
C LEU A 158 8.29 12.54 15.71
N ASP A 159 8.75 11.34 16.05
CA ASP A 159 10.17 10.94 15.96
C ASP A 159 10.66 10.86 14.50
N GLU A 160 9.87 10.23 13.62
CA GLU A 160 10.16 10.15 12.16
C GLU A 160 10.34 11.55 11.55
N ILE A 161 9.53 12.52 11.99
CA ILE A 161 9.58 13.91 11.51
C ILE A 161 10.83 14.66 12.03
N GLY A 162 11.49 14.14 13.07
CA GLY A 162 12.70 14.70 13.67
C GLY A 162 12.42 15.88 14.61
N ILE A 163 11.24 15.89 15.25
CA ILE A 163 10.84 16.97 16.16
C ILE A 163 11.69 16.98 17.43
N ASP A 164 12.11 15.81 17.91
CA ASP A 164 12.88 15.68 19.15
C ASP A 164 14.33 16.18 19.00
N VAL A 165 14.91 16.07 17.80
CA VAL A 165 16.22 16.68 17.50
C VAL A 165 16.11 18.21 17.40
N ALA A 166 14.99 18.72 16.89
CA ALA A 166 14.76 20.16 16.77
C ALA A 166 14.47 20.84 18.13
N SER A 167 13.79 20.15 19.05
CA SER A 167 13.56 20.62 20.42
C SER A 167 14.87 20.68 21.22
N GLN A 168 15.69 19.62 21.14
CA GLN A 168 17.02 19.57 21.77
C GLN A 168 18.01 20.59 21.15
N LEU A 169 17.96 20.80 19.82
CA LEU A 169 18.80 21.81 19.15
C LEU A 169 18.33 23.25 19.38
N SER A 170 17.03 23.47 19.65
CA SER A 170 16.51 24.78 20.07
C SER A 170 16.81 25.09 21.53
N ALA A 171 16.98 24.07 22.37
CA ALA A 171 17.45 24.19 23.76
C ALA A 171 18.97 24.37 23.86
N ALA A 172 19.74 24.04 22.82
CA ALA A 172 21.16 24.39 22.75
C ALA A 172 21.30 25.92 22.70
N PRO A 173 22.05 26.55 23.65
CA PRO A 173 22.18 27.99 23.68
C PRO A 173 22.77 28.45 22.36
N LYS A 174 22.05 29.30 21.63
CA LYS A 174 22.60 30.07 20.50
C LYS A 174 23.60 31.05 21.07
N GLY A 175 24.81 30.55 21.32
CA GLY A 175 25.95 31.35 21.74
C GLY A 175 26.13 32.46 20.73
N LYS A 176 25.82 33.69 21.14
CA LYS A 176 26.33 34.89 20.48
C LYS A 176 27.84 34.72 20.45
N ILE A 177 28.39 34.45 19.26
CA ILE A 177 29.78 34.74 18.94
C ILE A 177 29.93 36.27 18.93
N SER A 178 29.89 36.86 20.12
CA SER A 178 30.48 38.16 20.41
C SER A 178 31.91 37.88 20.80
N GLY A 179 32.85 38.50 20.09
CA GLY A 179 34.26 38.18 20.14
C GLY A 179 34.87 38.14 21.55
N LYS A 180 35.84 37.24 21.67
CA LYS A 180 37.02 37.30 22.54
C LYS A 180 36.78 37.15 24.05
N ARG A 181 36.96 35.92 24.55
CA ARG A 181 38.07 35.60 25.47
C ARG A 181 38.27 34.08 25.58
N THR A 182 39.52 33.67 25.40
CA THR A 182 40.10 32.36 25.70
C THR A 182 39.73 31.93 27.12
N GLU A 183 39.27 30.69 27.31
CA GLU A 183 39.70 29.78 28.40
C GLU A 183 39.07 28.38 28.28
N GLU A 184 39.96 27.41 28.02
CA GLU A 184 40.04 26.02 28.47
C GLU A 184 38.81 25.30 29.04
N SER A 185 38.33 24.28 28.31
CA SER A 185 37.59 23.13 28.86
C SER A 185 37.73 21.87 27.99
N SER A 186 38.96 21.56 27.57
CA SER A 186 39.29 20.32 26.84
C SER A 186 40.47 19.54 27.46
N SER A 187 40.75 19.75 28.75
CA SER A 187 41.85 19.07 29.46
C SER A 187 41.42 17.88 30.32
N SER A 188 40.16 17.81 30.78
CA SER A 188 39.77 16.82 31.81
C SER A 188 39.62 15.38 31.29
N GLY A 189 39.23 15.20 30.02
CA GLY A 189 39.02 13.86 29.45
C GLY A 189 40.31 13.14 29.05
N ILE A 190 41.35 13.88 28.67
CA ILE A 190 42.61 13.31 28.18
C ILE A 190 43.50 12.87 29.36
N ASP A 191 43.47 13.61 30.47
CA ASP A 191 44.21 13.27 31.70
C ASP A 191 43.68 12.00 32.37
N GLU A 192 42.37 11.76 32.33
CA GLU A 192 41.76 10.55 32.89
C GLU A 192 42.08 9.30 32.04
N LEU A 193 42.12 9.44 30.71
CA LEU A 193 42.56 8.39 29.81
C LEU A 193 44.04 8.07 29.98
N GLY A 194 44.90 9.08 30.18
CA GLY A 194 46.32 8.91 30.47
C GLY A 194 46.58 8.15 31.78
N LYS A 195 45.82 8.44 32.84
CA LYS A 195 45.89 7.72 34.12
C LYS A 195 45.45 6.26 34.01
N ARG A 196 44.39 5.97 33.24
CA ARG A 196 43.92 4.60 33.01
C ARG A 196 44.91 3.78 32.17
N LEU A 197 45.59 4.40 31.21
CA LEU A 197 46.60 3.72 30.38
C LEU A 197 47.89 3.44 31.18
N ALA A 198 48.27 4.33 32.09
CA ALA A 198 49.42 4.12 32.98
C ALA A 198 49.20 2.97 33.97
N ALA A 199 47.96 2.81 34.48
CA ALA A 199 47.59 1.72 35.37
C ALA A 199 47.60 0.32 34.70
N LEU A 200 47.54 0.26 33.36
CA LEU A 200 47.64 -0.98 32.58
C LEU A 200 49.08 -1.27 32.10
N ARG A 201 50.01 -0.32 32.23
CA ARG A 201 51.41 -0.46 31.79
C ARG A 201 52.35 -0.90 32.91
N ASN A 202 51.89 -0.95 34.15
CA ASN A 202 52.62 -1.53 35.28
C ASN A 202 51.82 -2.73 35.79
N PRO A 203 52.31 -3.97 35.63
CA PRO A 203 51.68 -5.15 36.22
C PRO A 203 51.73 -5.12 37.76
#